data_AF-A0A2T8HG76-F1
#
_entry.id   AF-A0A2T8HG76-F1
#
_cell.length_a   1.000
_cell.length_b   1.000
_cell.length_c   1.000
_cell.angle_alpha   90.00
_cell.angle_beta   90.00
_cell.angle_gamma   90.00
#
_symmetry.space_group_name_H-M   'P 1'
#
loop_
_entity.id
_entity.type
_entity.pdbx_description
1 polymer ?
#
loop_
_entity_poly.entity_id
_entity_poly.type
_entity_poly.pdbx_seq_one_letter_code
_entity_poly.pdbx_strand_id
1 'polypeptide(L)'
;MKRILLALVIASATMLSFNSCTKEYIEDPRTDTFSYTINPQDWTNNNTPAASVSIDVPELSDNYVDFGLVSMSMSNNNRETFNKLPATIQGISYNYEYTTGRITIYAEDPINDNFNVQIDRTLILKVSLTQGR
;
A
#
# COMPACT_ATOMS: atom_id res chain seq x y z
N MET A 1 -50.86 35.63 -28.80
CA MET A 1 -49.50 35.38 -29.37
C MET A 1 -48.35 35.72 -28.41
N LYS A 2 -48.41 36.77 -27.57
CA LYS A 2 -47.32 37.12 -26.62
C LYS A 2 -47.02 36.08 -25.52
N ARG A 3 -48.01 35.24 -25.14
CA ARG A 3 -47.86 34.22 -24.08
C ARG A 3 -47.08 32.97 -24.52
N ILE A 4 -47.04 32.69 -25.83
CA ILE A 4 -46.33 31.52 -26.39
C ILE A 4 -44.83 31.83 -26.47
N LEU A 5 -44.46 33.07 -26.80
CA LEU A 5 -43.06 33.52 -26.81
C LEU A 5 -42.42 33.47 -25.42
N LEU A 6 -43.18 33.80 -24.37
CA LEU A 6 -42.67 33.73 -22.99
C LEU A 6 -42.39 32.28 -22.56
N ALA A 7 -43.25 31.34 -22.94
CA ALA A 7 -43.07 29.93 -22.63
C ALA A 7 -41.82 29.34 -23.31
N LEU A 8 -41.51 29.77 -24.53
CA LEU A 8 -40.34 29.34 -25.30
C LEU A 8 -39.02 29.86 -24.71
N VAL A 9 -39.02 31.08 -24.14
CA VAL A 9 -37.85 31.67 -23.48
C VAL A 9 -37.57 31.02 -22.13
N ILE A 10 -38.62 30.66 -21.38
CA ILE A 10 -38.45 29.96 -20.09
C ILE A 10 -37.97 28.52 -20.33
N ALA A 11 -38.52 27.84 -21.35
CA ALA A 11 -38.09 26.50 -21.72
C ALA A 11 -36.62 26.45 -22.17
N SER A 12 -36.16 27.42 -22.99
CA SER A 12 -34.77 27.46 -23.45
C SER A 12 -33.78 27.82 -22.34
N ALA A 13 -34.16 28.68 -21.39
CA ALA A 13 -33.32 29.02 -20.24
C ALA A 13 -33.09 27.81 -19.31
N THR A 14 -34.10 26.95 -19.13
CA THR A 14 -33.97 25.76 -18.28
C THR A 14 -33.16 24.61 -18.91
N MET A 15 -33.02 24.57 -20.24
CA MET A 15 -32.22 23.52 -20.90
C MET A 15 -30.71 23.79 -20.88
N LEU A 16 -30.30 25.04 -20.72
CA LEU A 16 -28.88 25.42 -20.63
C LEU A 16 -28.29 25.20 -19.23
N SER A 17 -29.13 25.15 -18.19
CA SER A 17 -28.69 24.99 -16.79
C SER A 17 -28.43 23.54 -16.34
N PHE A 18 -28.83 22.52 -17.13
CA PHE A 18 -28.59 21.11 -16.77
C PHE A 18 -27.27 20.53 -17.30
N ASN A 19 -26.47 21.28 -18.06
CA ASN A 19 -25.15 20.82 -18.51
C ASN A 19 -24.00 21.14 -17.52
N SER A 20 -24.29 21.74 -16.36
CA SER A 20 -23.26 22.15 -15.40
C SER A 20 -22.75 21.03 -14.48
N CYS A 21 -23.31 19.83 -14.56
CA CYS A 21 -22.69 18.65 -13.96
C CYS A 21 -21.62 18.10 -14.91
N THR A 22 -20.57 18.89 -15.18
CA THR A 22 -19.33 18.29 -15.67
C THR A 22 -18.80 17.44 -14.53
N LYS A 23 -19.00 16.12 -14.63
CA LYS A 23 -18.37 15.18 -13.72
C LYS A 23 -16.86 15.35 -13.87
N GLU A 24 -16.25 16.12 -12.98
CA GLU A 24 -14.81 16.13 -12.85
C GLU A 24 -14.39 14.71 -12.45
N TYR A 25 -13.67 14.05 -13.35
CA TYR A 25 -12.96 12.84 -13.01
C TYR A 25 -11.79 13.29 -12.14
N ILE A 26 -12.02 13.29 -10.83
CA ILE A 26 -10.91 13.30 -9.88
C ILE A 26 -10.18 11.99 -10.14
N GLU A 27 -8.97 12.06 -10.71
CA GLU A 27 -8.09 10.90 -10.78
C GLU A 27 -7.85 10.44 -9.33
N ASP A 28 -8.46 9.33 -8.95
CA ASP A 28 -8.27 8.71 -7.64
C ASP A 28 -6.82 8.20 -7.58
N PRO A 29 -6.09 8.35 -6.46
CA PRO A 29 -4.73 7.83 -6.37
C PRO A 29 -4.75 6.34 -6.67
N ARG A 30 -4.09 5.95 -7.76
CA ARG A 30 -3.99 4.54 -8.13
C ARG A 30 -3.22 3.80 -7.04
N THR A 31 -3.85 2.77 -6.48
CA THR A 31 -3.21 1.89 -5.51
C THR A 31 -3.16 0.48 -6.07
N ASP A 32 -1.96 -0.02 -6.29
CA ASP A 32 -1.72 -1.39 -6.72
C ASP A 32 -1.23 -2.23 -5.53
N THR A 33 -1.71 -3.47 -5.40
CA THR A 33 -1.35 -4.35 -4.29
C THR A 33 -0.82 -5.69 -4.78
N PHE A 34 0.36 -6.06 -4.29
CA PHE A 34 1.10 -7.26 -4.67
C PHE A 34 1.23 -8.19 -3.46
N SER A 35 1.26 -9.50 -3.71
CA SER A 35 1.39 -10.50 -2.65
C SER A 35 2.67 -11.31 -2.82
N TYR A 36 3.43 -11.43 -1.73
CA TYR A 36 4.68 -12.17 -1.68
C TYR A 36 4.61 -13.24 -0.59
N THR A 37 5.31 -14.35 -0.81
CA THR A 37 5.44 -15.43 0.18
C THR A 37 6.90 -15.48 0.59
N ILE A 38 7.15 -15.40 1.90
CA ILE A 38 8.48 -15.51 2.50
C ILE A 38 8.50 -16.79 3.32
N ASN A 39 9.46 -17.66 3.05
CA ASN A 39 9.66 -18.88 3.79
C ASN A 39 10.75 -18.70 4.87
N PRO A 40 10.79 -19.57 5.89
CA PRO A 40 11.83 -19.55 6.92
C PRO A 40 13.25 -19.47 6.37
N GLN A 41 13.55 -20.23 5.31
CA GLN A 41 14.89 -20.28 4.72
C GLN A 41 15.30 -19.01 3.95
N ASP A 42 14.36 -18.11 3.65
CA ASP A 42 14.65 -16.88 2.89
C ASP A 42 15.27 -15.80 3.81
N TRP A 43 15.17 -15.99 5.13
CA TRP A 43 15.73 -15.08 6.12
C TRP A 43 17.24 -15.27 6.26
N THR A 44 17.95 -14.15 6.25
CA THR A 44 19.39 -14.08 6.48
C THR A 44 19.67 -13.52 7.87
N ASN A 45 20.37 -14.31 8.69
CA ASN A 45 20.88 -13.92 9.99
C ASN A 45 22.37 -13.55 9.87
N ASN A 46 22.67 -12.26 9.66
CA ASN A 46 24.03 -11.77 9.38
C ASN A 46 24.86 -11.49 10.65
N ASN A 47 24.71 -12.28 11.72
CA ASN A 47 25.33 -12.03 13.03
C ASN A 47 25.01 -10.64 13.65
N THR A 48 24.00 -9.97 13.12
CA THR A 48 23.29 -8.85 13.70
C THR A 48 22.05 -9.38 14.41
N PRO A 49 21.57 -8.74 15.49
CA PRO A 49 20.40 -9.21 16.24
C PRO A 49 19.09 -9.22 15.44
N ALA A 50 19.07 -8.51 14.31
CA ALA A 50 17.96 -8.54 13.37
C ALA A 50 18.20 -9.59 12.28
N ALA A 51 17.22 -10.47 12.09
CA ALA A 51 17.05 -11.26 10.88
C ALA A 51 16.54 -10.33 9.76
N SER A 52 16.97 -10.55 8.52
CA SER A 52 16.53 -9.75 7.38
C SER A 52 16.18 -10.59 6.16
N VAL A 53 15.24 -10.10 5.35
CA VAL A 53 14.89 -10.67 4.06
C VAL A 53 14.55 -9.55 3.09
N SER A 54 15.05 -9.66 1.85
CA SER A 54 14.77 -8.69 0.80
C SER A 54 13.88 -9.33 -0.26
N ILE A 55 12.85 -8.60 -0.67
CA ILE A 55 11.96 -8.96 -1.77
C ILE A 55 12.17 -7.97 -2.92
N ASP A 56 12.24 -8.48 -4.14
CA ASP A 56 12.27 -7.65 -5.33
C ASP A 56 10.84 -7.24 -5.70
N VAL A 57 10.62 -5.93 -5.83
CA VAL A 57 9.33 -5.30 -6.15
C VAL A 57 9.56 -4.37 -7.35
N PRO A 58 9.66 -4.91 -8.57
CA PRO A 58 10.03 -4.13 -9.75
C PRO A 58 9.06 -2.97 -10.07
N GLU A 59 7.82 -3.05 -9.57
CA GLU A 59 6.80 -2.01 -9.71
C GLU A 59 7.05 -0.79 -8.80
N LEU A 60 7.89 -0.94 -7.77
CA LEU A 60 8.31 0.14 -6.87
C LEU A 60 9.29 1.07 -7.60
N SER A 61 8.76 1.95 -8.44
CA SER A 61 9.52 3.00 -9.13
C SER A 61 9.83 4.21 -8.23
N ASP A 62 10.73 5.08 -8.69
CA ASP A 62 11.11 6.33 -8.00
C ASP A 62 9.90 7.22 -7.66
N ASN A 63 8.85 7.22 -8.49
CA ASN A 63 7.64 8.00 -8.22
C ASN A 63 6.96 7.58 -6.90
N TYR A 64 6.93 6.28 -6.61
CA TYR A 64 6.37 5.78 -5.35
C TYR A 64 7.27 6.08 -4.15
N VAL A 65 8.59 6.13 -4.35
CA VAL A 65 9.56 6.42 -3.29
C VAL A 65 9.56 7.91 -2.94
N ASP A 66 9.54 8.78 -3.94
CA ASP A 66 9.70 10.22 -3.77
C ASP A 66 8.38 10.92 -3.39
N PHE A 67 7.26 10.47 -3.96
CA PHE A 67 5.98 11.18 -3.85
C PHE A 67 4.82 10.28 -3.40
N GLY A 68 4.96 8.96 -3.52
CA GLY A 68 3.92 8.00 -3.20
C GLY A 68 3.90 7.51 -1.76
N LEU A 69 3.13 6.43 -1.56
CA LEU A 69 3.06 5.72 -0.28
C LEU A 69 3.31 4.23 -0.53
N VAL A 70 4.27 3.67 0.20
CA VAL A 70 4.51 2.23 0.29
C VAL A 70 4.00 1.73 1.63
N SER A 71 2.98 0.88 1.62
CA SER A 71 2.44 0.28 2.83
C SER A 71 2.49 -1.24 2.76
N MET A 72 2.75 -1.87 3.90
CA MET A 72 2.88 -3.32 3.96
C MET A 72 2.03 -3.91 5.09
N SER A 73 1.50 -5.10 4.82
CA SER A 73 0.85 -5.94 5.82
C SER A 73 1.30 -7.39 5.69
N MET A 74 1.25 -8.12 6.80
CA MET A 74 1.78 -9.47 6.91
C MET A 74 0.79 -10.41 7.59
N SER A 75 0.67 -11.61 7.05
CA SER A 75 -0.05 -12.74 7.64
C SER A 75 0.92 -13.84 8.03
N ASN A 76 0.75 -14.39 9.23
CA ASN A 76 1.45 -15.58 9.72
C ASN A 76 0.50 -16.77 9.93
N ASN A 77 -0.74 -16.67 9.42
CA ASN A 77 -1.80 -17.67 9.56
C ASN A 77 -2.51 -17.91 8.22
N ASN A 78 -1.74 -18.17 7.16
CA ASN A 78 -2.24 -18.56 5.84
C ASN A 78 -3.34 -17.61 5.28
N ARG A 79 -3.12 -16.30 5.37
CA ARG A 79 -4.01 -15.23 4.85
C ARG A 79 -5.32 -15.01 5.61
N GLU A 80 -5.55 -15.66 6.75
CA GLU A 80 -6.76 -15.42 7.55
C GLU A 80 -6.77 -14.01 8.16
N THR A 81 -5.62 -13.54 8.66
CA THR A 81 -5.47 -12.21 9.25
C THR A 81 -4.20 -11.53 8.75
N PHE A 82 -4.25 -10.21 8.63
CA PHE A 82 -3.12 -9.37 8.23
C PHE A 82 -2.86 -8.30 9.28
N ASN A 83 -1.63 -8.24 9.76
CA ASN A 83 -1.14 -7.17 10.63
C ASN A 83 -0.47 -6.11 9.77
N LYS A 84 -0.82 -4.83 9.99
CA LYS A 84 -0.13 -3.71 9.33
C LYS A 84 1.28 -3.58 9.91
N LEU A 85 2.28 -3.37 9.05
CA LEU A 85 3.65 -3.12 9.49
C LEU A 85 3.95 -1.61 9.56
N PRO A 86 4.83 -1.17 10.49
CA PRO A 86 5.54 -1.97 11.50
C PRO A 86 4.62 -2.50 12.61
N ALA A 87 4.95 -3.67 13.16
CA ALA A 87 4.22 -4.27 14.28
C ALA A 87 5.05 -5.33 15.02
N THR A 88 4.76 -5.48 16.32
CA THR A 88 5.25 -6.62 17.11
C THR A 88 4.21 -7.74 17.09
N ILE A 89 4.58 -8.90 16.57
CA ILE A 89 3.69 -10.05 16.41
C ILE A 89 4.35 -11.24 17.08
N GLN A 90 3.67 -11.81 18.08
CA GLN A 90 4.17 -12.97 18.83
C GLN A 90 5.58 -12.77 19.42
N GLY A 91 5.86 -11.55 19.89
CA GLY A 91 7.15 -11.21 20.51
C GLY A 91 8.27 -10.86 19.54
N ILE A 92 8.02 -10.85 18.23
CA ILE A 92 8.99 -10.41 17.22
C ILE A 92 8.55 -9.06 16.66
N SER A 93 9.46 -8.07 16.70
CA SER A 93 9.26 -6.76 16.07
C SER A 93 9.58 -6.86 14.59
N TYR A 94 8.61 -6.51 13.75
CA TYR A 94 8.77 -6.46 12.30
C TYR A 94 8.76 -5.02 11.83
N ASN A 95 9.79 -4.64 11.09
CA ASN A 95 9.90 -3.34 10.45
C ASN A 95 10.37 -3.52 9.00
N TYR A 96 10.27 -2.47 8.19
CA TYR A 96 10.73 -2.53 6.82
C TYR A 96 11.29 -1.20 6.35
N GLU A 97 12.23 -1.28 5.43
CA GLU A 97 12.67 -0.18 4.60
C GLU A 97 12.50 -0.54 3.14
N TYR A 98 12.53 0.47 2.28
CA TYR A 98 12.37 0.27 0.86
C TYR A 98 13.18 1.27 0.07
N THR A 99 13.55 0.84 -1.13
CA THR A 99 14.21 1.63 -2.16
C THR A 99 13.62 1.22 -3.50
N THR A 100 13.94 1.93 -4.57
CA THR A 100 13.46 1.61 -5.91
C THR A 100 13.74 0.15 -6.25
N GLY A 101 12.68 -0.59 -6.58
CA GLY A 101 12.73 -1.99 -6.96
C GLY A 101 12.83 -3.00 -5.81
N ARG A 102 12.94 -2.57 -4.54
CA ARG A 102 13.24 -3.49 -3.43
C ARG A 102 12.67 -3.06 -2.08
N ILE A 103 12.18 -4.04 -1.33
CA ILE A 103 11.78 -3.87 0.07
C ILE A 103 12.60 -4.84 0.93
N THR A 104 13.17 -4.35 2.02
CA THR A 104 13.89 -5.16 3.01
C THR A 104 13.10 -5.17 4.31
N ILE A 105 12.76 -6.36 4.77
CA ILE A 105 12.04 -6.60 6.02
C ILE A 105 13.06 -7.02 7.08
N TYR A 106 12.93 -6.41 8.26
CA TYR A 106 13.70 -6.70 9.44
C TYR A 106 12.82 -7.36 10.50
N ALA A 107 13.38 -8.34 11.19
CA ALA A 107 12.76 -9.00 12.32
C ALA A 107 13.75 -9.06 13.49
N GLU A 108 13.35 -8.50 14.62
CA GLU A 108 14.21 -8.33 15.80
C GLU A 108 13.44 -8.62 17.09
N ASP A 109 14.17 -8.95 18.15
CA ASP A 109 13.60 -8.99 19.49
C ASP A 109 13.35 -7.54 19.93
N PRO A 110 12.12 -7.15 20.30
CA PRO A 110 11.79 -5.77 20.65
C PRO A 110 12.46 -5.26 21.93
N ILE A 111 13.15 -6.12 22.69
CA ILE A 111 13.72 -5.82 24.00
C ILE A 111 15.24 -6.06 24.01
N ASN A 112 15.74 -7.09 23.33
CA ASN A 112 17.13 -7.54 23.45
C ASN A 112 17.88 -7.66 22.11
N ASP A 113 18.76 -6.69 21.86
CA ASP A 113 19.63 -6.61 20.68
C ASP A 113 20.79 -7.63 20.67
N ASN A 114 20.75 -8.68 21.49
CA ASN A 114 21.76 -9.74 21.50
C ASN A 114 21.19 -11.12 21.16
N PHE A 115 19.89 -11.21 20.86
CA PHE A 115 19.23 -12.46 20.54
C PHE A 115 18.92 -12.55 19.05
N ASN A 116 19.33 -13.65 18.42
CA ASN A 116 18.96 -13.93 17.03
C ASN A 116 17.52 -14.43 16.99
N VAL A 117 16.64 -13.65 16.36
CA VAL A 117 15.27 -14.08 16.09
C VAL A 117 15.28 -15.25 15.11
N GLN A 118 14.53 -16.31 15.45
CA GLN A 118 14.27 -17.41 14.53
C GLN A 118 12.84 -17.33 14.02
N ILE A 119 12.71 -17.31 12.69
CA ILE A 119 11.41 -17.33 12.00
C ILE A 119 11.21 -18.73 11.45
N ASP A 120 10.27 -19.45 12.05
CA ASP A 120 10.03 -20.88 11.83
C ASP A 120 8.83 -21.17 10.92
N ARG A 121 8.22 -20.13 10.35
CA ARG A 121 6.99 -20.23 9.56
C ARG A 121 7.03 -19.39 8.30
N THR A 122 6.19 -19.79 7.35
CA THR A 122 5.92 -19.00 6.15
C THR A 122 5.08 -17.78 6.48
N LEU A 123 5.49 -16.63 5.93
CA LEU A 123 4.82 -15.34 6.05
C LEU A 123 4.29 -14.93 4.69
N ILE A 124 3.12 -14.30 4.67
CA ILE A 124 2.51 -13.78 3.44
C ILE A 124 2.41 -12.27 3.56
N LEU A 125 3.13 -11.57 2.69
CA LEU A 125 3.11 -10.12 2.62
C LEU A 125 2.10 -9.63 1.60
N LYS A 126 1.51 -8.49 1.89
CA LYS A 126 0.82 -7.64 0.93
C LYS A 126 1.53 -6.28 0.92
N VAL A 127 2.04 -5.90 -0.23
CA VAL A 127 2.69 -4.61 -0.49
C VAL A 127 1.71 -3.78 -1.31
N SER A 128 1.31 -2.63 -0.80
CA SER A 128 0.44 -1.69 -1.49
C SER A 128 1.22 -0.43 -1.84
N LEU A 129 1.24 -0.10 -3.13
CA LEU A 129 1.89 1.06 -3.71
C LEU A 129 0.80 2.05 -4.13
N THR A 130 0.74 3.21 -3.47
CA THR A 130 -0.20 4.28 -3.80
C THR A 130 0.56 5.42 -4.46
N GLN A 131 0.13 5.82 -5.65
CA GLN A 131 0.77 6.89 -6.39
C GLN A 131 0.58 8.25 -5.70
N GLY A 132 1.68 9.01 -5.62
CA GLY A 132 1.69 10.40 -5.14
C GLY A 132 1.02 11.37 -6.10
N ARG A 133 0.58 12.53 -5.58
CA ARG A 133 0.06 13.64 -6.38
C ARG A 133 1.11 14.72 -6.58
#